data_AF-A0A0P9BUG2-F1
#
_entry.id   AF-A0A0P9BUG2-F1
#
_cell.length_a   1.000
_cell.length_b   1.000
_cell.length_c   1.000
_cell.angle_alpha   90.00
_cell.angle_beta   90.00
_cell.angle_gamma   90.00
#
_symmetry.space_group_name_H-M   'P 1'
#
loop_
_entity.id
_entity.type
_entity.pdbx_description
1 polymer ?
#
loop_
_entity_poly.entity_id
_entity_poly.type
_entity_poly.pdbx_seq_one_letter_code
_entity_poly.pdbx_strand_id
1 'polypeptide(L)'
;MFCRRCWIDFRAGEHPPVECSGPCGRRFHHRCVLVPGEVARVLRGQDSGGLEWYCHNCRQLYRLQLYFEVATDCTIRGISYL
;
A
#
# COMPACT_ATOMS: atom_id res chain seq x y z
N MET A 1 -7.85 -2.34 17.83
CA MET A 1 -7.57 -1.67 16.52
C MET A 1 -7.83 -2.74 15.49
N PHE A 2 -8.63 -2.44 14.46
CA PHE A 2 -9.21 -3.47 13.59
C PHE A 2 -8.59 -3.47 12.19
N CYS A 3 -8.65 -4.63 11.54
CA CYS A 3 -8.31 -4.76 10.13
C CYS A 3 -9.32 -4.01 9.26
N ARG A 4 -8.85 -3.12 8.39
CA ARG A 4 -9.77 -2.34 7.56
C ARG A 4 -10.58 -3.17 6.57
N ARG A 5 -10.11 -4.36 6.19
CA ARG A 5 -10.78 -5.21 5.20
C ARG A 5 -11.94 -6.02 5.80
N CYS A 6 -11.73 -6.64 6.95
CA CYS A 6 -12.72 -7.54 7.56
C CYS A 6 -13.37 -6.99 8.83
N TRP A 7 -12.91 -5.84 9.35
CA TRP A 7 -13.42 -5.20 10.57
C TRP A 7 -13.27 -6.03 11.86
N ILE A 8 -12.41 -7.05 11.84
CA ILE A 8 -12.06 -7.87 13.00
C ILE A 8 -10.78 -7.30 13.65
N ASP A 9 -10.71 -7.32 14.98
CA ASP A 9 -9.54 -6.91 15.75
C ASP A 9 -8.33 -7.84 15.57
N PHE A 10 -7.13 -7.27 15.65
CA PHE A 10 -5.88 -8.01 15.68
C PHE A 10 -5.71 -8.71 17.03
N ARG A 11 -5.45 -10.02 17.03
CA ARG A 11 -5.23 -10.77 18.28
C ARG A 11 -3.77 -10.81 18.67
N ALA A 12 -3.52 -10.90 19.98
CA ALA A 12 -2.19 -11.20 20.49
C ALA A 12 -1.74 -12.59 20.00
N GLY A 13 -0.51 -12.68 19.49
CA GLY A 13 0.05 -13.93 18.95
C GLY A 13 -0.23 -14.21 17.48
N GLU A 14 -1.06 -13.40 16.80
CA GLU A 14 -1.18 -13.46 15.35
C GLU A 14 0.04 -12.89 14.63
N HIS A 15 0.20 -13.24 13.35
CA HIS A 15 1.20 -12.61 12.49
C HIS A 15 1.04 -11.08 12.49
N PRO A 16 2.16 -10.34 12.36
CA PRO A 16 2.13 -8.89 12.35
C PRO A 16 1.17 -8.38 11.26
N PRO A 17 0.36 -7.35 11.55
CA PRO A 17 -0.49 -6.76 10.54
C PRO A 17 0.36 -6.05 9.49
N VAL A 18 -0.15 -6.05 8.26
CA VAL A 18 0.44 -5.31 7.16
C VAL A 18 -0.10 -3.89 7.22
N GLU A 19 0.80 -2.92 7.28
CA GLU A 19 0.47 -1.49 7.30
C GLU A 19 0.67 -0.89 5.91
N CYS A 20 -0.30 -0.07 5.48
CA CYS A 20 -0.21 0.64 4.21
C CYS A 20 0.71 1.85 4.35
N SER A 21 1.80 1.91 3.57
CA SER A 21 2.72 3.05 3.49
C SER A 21 2.11 4.31 2.86
N GLY A 22 0.96 4.17 2.19
CA GLY A 22 0.20 5.30 1.67
C GLY A 22 -0.49 6.13 2.77
N PRO A 23 -1.09 7.28 2.41
CA PRO A 23 -1.61 8.27 3.38
C PRO A 23 -2.76 7.76 4.26
N CYS A 24 -3.34 6.60 3.94
CA CYS A 24 -4.38 6.02 4.77
C CYS A 24 -3.85 5.41 6.07
N GLY A 25 -2.58 5.00 6.14
CA GLY A 25 -1.95 4.38 7.32
C GLY A 25 -2.71 3.17 7.89
N ARG A 26 -3.57 2.54 7.08
CA ARG A 26 -4.49 1.51 7.57
C ARG A 26 -3.77 0.18 7.70
N ARG A 27 -4.21 -0.60 8.69
CA ARG A 27 -3.66 -1.92 9.02
C ARG A 27 -4.59 -3.03 8.53
N PHE A 28 -3.99 -4.14 8.11
CA PHE A 28 -4.67 -5.27 7.53
C PHE A 28 -4.13 -6.58 8.08
N HIS A 29 -4.98 -7.60 8.26
CA HIS A 29 -4.48 -8.95 8.46
C HIS A 29 -3.77 -9.38 7.19
N HIS A 30 -2.59 -10.00 7.33
CA HIS A 30 -1.81 -10.48 6.19
C HIS A 30 -2.66 -11.40 5.27
N ARG A 31 -3.53 -12.25 5.85
CA ARG A 31 -4.48 -13.09 5.11
C ARG A 31 -5.55 -12.30 4.34
N CYS A 32 -6.03 -11.19 4.91
CA CYS A 32 -7.05 -10.36 4.25
C CYS A 32 -6.52 -9.62 3.02
N VAL A 33 -5.21 -9.48 2.89
CA VAL A 33 -4.54 -8.83 1.76
C VAL A 33 -3.61 -9.80 0.99
N LEU A 34 -3.74 -11.11 1.25
CA LEU A 34 -2.98 -12.17 0.59
C LEU A 34 -1.45 -11.99 0.65
N VAL A 35 -0.96 -11.39 1.73
CA VAL A 35 0.47 -11.25 2.00
C VAL A 35 0.91 -12.45 2.88
N PRO A 36 1.95 -13.20 2.48
CA PRO A 36 2.51 -14.25 3.31
C PRO A 36 2.96 -13.71 4.67
N GLY A 37 2.79 -14.50 5.74
CA GLY A 37 3.12 -14.04 7.10
C GLY A 37 4.60 -13.69 7.29
N GLU A 38 5.49 -14.33 6.54
CA GLU A 38 6.92 -14.02 6.50
C GLU A 38 7.20 -12.65 5.89
N VAL A 39 6.56 -12.34 4.75
CA VAL A 39 6.65 -11.04 4.09
C VAL A 39 6.10 -9.94 4.99
N ALA A 40 4.97 -10.19 5.67
CA ALA A 40 4.42 -9.24 6.64
C ALA A 40 5.38 -8.96 7.81
N ARG A 41 6.20 -9.94 8.20
CA ARG A 41 7.24 -9.79 9.22
C ARG A 41 8.39 -8.91 8.72
N VAL A 42 8.85 -9.14 7.49
CA VAL A 42 9.91 -8.32 6.85
C VAL A 42 9.45 -6.87 6.71
N LEU A 43 8.21 -6.64 6.22
CA LEU A 43 7.65 -5.30 6.04
C LEU A 43 7.52 -4.50 7.35
N ARG A 44 7.34 -5.17 8.50
CA ARG A 44 7.26 -4.52 9.81
C ARG A 44 8.65 -4.29 10.45
N GLY A 45 9.65 -5.08 10.05
CA GLY A 45 10.99 -5.02 10.62
C GLY A 45 11.78 -3.81 10.15
N GLN A 46 12.88 -3.50 10.86
CA GLN A 46 13.89 -2.55 10.40
C GLN A 46 14.64 -3.05 9.16
N ASP A 47 14.57 -4.36 8.91
CA ASP A 47 15.13 -5.03 7.72
C ASP A 47 14.19 -4.97 6.50
N SER A 48 13.17 -4.11 6.51
CA SER A 48 12.29 -3.95 5.34
C SER A 48 13.08 -3.54 4.10
N GLY A 49 14.30 -3.01 4.23
CA GLY A 49 15.18 -2.69 3.11
C GLY A 49 14.60 -1.61 2.19
N GLY A 50 13.70 -0.77 2.71
CA GLY A 50 12.95 0.21 1.92
C GLY A 50 11.74 -0.38 1.18
N LEU A 51 11.36 -1.64 1.45
CA LEU A 51 10.14 -2.21 0.88
C LEU A 51 8.90 -1.57 1.51
N GLU A 52 8.03 -1.07 0.64
CA GLU A 52 6.76 -0.47 1.00
C GLU A 52 5.60 -1.30 0.46
N TRP A 53 4.51 -1.35 1.23
CA TRP A 53 3.28 -2.00 0.78
C TRP A 53 2.13 -0.99 0.75
N TYR A 54 1.36 -1.03 -0.32
CA TYR A 54 0.21 -0.14 -0.53
C TYR A 54 -1.07 -0.95 -0.66
N CYS A 55 -2.10 -0.55 0.08
CA CYS A 55 -3.43 -1.11 -0.09
C CYS A 55 -4.00 -0.77 -1.47
N HIS A 56 -4.99 -1.54 -1.94
CA HIS A 56 -5.59 -1.38 -3.27
C HIS A 56 -5.97 0.07 -3.58
N ASN A 57 -6.62 0.76 -2.63
CA ASN A 57 -7.08 2.14 -2.83
C ASN A 57 -5.91 3.12 -2.96
N CYS A 58 -4.91 3.04 -2.06
CA CYS A 58 -3.72 3.90 -2.15
C CYS A 58 -2.91 3.63 -3.40
N ARG A 59 -2.86 2.38 -3.88
CA ARG A 59 -2.21 2.04 -5.15
C ARG A 59 -2.90 2.70 -6.35
N GLN A 60 -4.23 2.77 -6.36
CA GLN A 60 -4.95 3.48 -7.43
C GLN A 60 -4.71 4.99 -7.36
N LEU A 61 -4.68 5.58 -6.16
CA LEU A 61 -4.37 7.01 -6.00
C LEU A 61 -2.96 7.35 -6.48
N TYR A 62 -1.97 6.53 -6.11
CA TYR A 62 -0.61 6.70 -6.60
C TYR A 62 -0.53 6.59 -8.13
N ARG A 63 -1.23 5.62 -8.72
CA ARG A 63 -1.32 5.46 -10.17
C ARG A 63 -1.98 6.67 -10.84
N LEU A 64 -3.05 7.21 -10.26
CA LEU A 64 -3.71 8.42 -10.76
C LEU A 64 -2.78 9.63 -10.69
N GLN A 65 -2.06 9.81 -9.59
CA GLN A 65 -1.07 10.87 -9.45
C GLN A 65 0.00 10.79 -10.55
N LEU A 66 0.57 9.60 -10.80
CA LEU A 66 1.52 9.41 -11.89
C LEU A 66 0.93 9.75 -13.27
N TYR A 67 -0.33 9.38 -13.53
CA TYR A 67 -1.00 9.76 -14.77
C TYR A 67 -1.15 11.28 -14.90
N PHE A 68 -1.51 11.98 -13.83
CA PHE A 68 -1.61 13.43 -13.85
C PHE A 68 -0.24 14.08 -14.08
N GLU A 69 0.80 13.64 -13.36
CA GLU A 69 2.17 14.16 -13.52
C GLU A 69 2.67 14.00 -14.95
N VAL A 70 2.53 12.81 -15.54
CA VAL A 70 2.89 12.55 -16.94
C VAL A 70 2.03 13.37 -17.91
N ALA A 71 0.72 13.47 -17.68
CA ALA A 71 -0.15 14.27 -18.54
C ALA A 71 0.21 15.76 -18.49
N THR A 72 0.50 16.31 -17.31
CA THR A 72 0.97 17.69 -17.17
C THR A 72 2.33 17.91 -17.81
N ASP A 73 3.29 17.01 -17.61
CA ASP A 73 4.62 17.12 -18.24
C ASP A 73 4.54 17.01 -19.77
N CYS A 74 3.69 16.14 -20.31
CA CYS A 74 3.45 16.05 -21.75
C CYS A 74 2.70 17.26 -22.31
N THR A 75 1.75 17.84 -21.55
CA THR A 75 1.04 19.06 -21.95
C THR A 75 1.98 20.26 -21.97
N ILE A 76 2.85 20.40 -20.98
CA ILE A 76 3.86 21.47 -20.91
C ILE A 76 4.92 21.30 -22.01
N ARG A 77 5.27 20.06 -22.37
CA ARG A 77 6.24 19.74 -23.43
C ARG A 77 5.65 19.63 -24.84
N GLY A 78 4.35 19.84 -25.02
CA GLY A 78 3.69 19.81 -26.32
C GLY A 78 3.69 18.44 -27.03
N ILE A 79 3.82 17.33 -26.29
CA ILE A 79 3.79 15.98 -26.87
C ILE A 79 2.37 15.44 -26.70
N SER A 80 1.56 15.57 -27.74
CA SER A 80 0.23 14.97 -27.84
C SER A 80 0.35 13.53 -28.33
N TYR A 81 -0.01 12.56 -27.50
CA TYR A 81 -0.30 11.20 -27.98
C TYR A 81 -1.70 11.19 -28.58
N LEU A 82 -1.77 11.29 -29.91
CA LEU A 82 -2.88 10.77 -30.71
C LEU A 82 -2.76 9.26 -30.84
#